data_AF-A0A916YCX2-F1
#
_entry.id   AF-A0A916YCX2-F1
#
_cell.length_a   1.000
_cell.length_b   1.000
_cell.length_c   1.000
_cell.angle_alpha   90.00
_cell.angle_beta   90.00
_cell.angle_gamma   90.00
#
_symmetry.space_group_name_H-M   'P 1'
#
loop_
_entity.id
_entity.type
_entity.pdbx_description
1 polymer ?
#
loop_
_entity_poly.entity_id
_entity_poly.type
_entity_poly.pdbx_seq_one_letter_code
_entity_poly.pdbx_strand_id
1 'polypeptide(L)'
;MTEKPFNPVAAWQDVIQRWEHELNAWSGQFTNSEEFGALIGQATKATVYAQKAMAEQTEAVLRSLNLPSKSQIDEISERLAVIEDHIAQIRLEMGEGTRKASGGEPKRTRKPPADPKADE
;
A
#
# COMPACT_ATOMS: atom_id res chain seq x y z
N MET A 1 -0.09 -42.57 -34.95
CA MET A 1 -0.94 -41.84 -34.01
C MET A 1 -0.09 -40.69 -33.48
N THR A 2 -0.27 -39.48 -34.01
CA THR A 2 0.59 -38.33 -33.68
C THR A 2 0.08 -37.70 -32.40
N GLU A 3 0.85 -37.83 -31.32
CA GLU A 3 0.56 -37.22 -30.02
C GLU A 3 0.45 -35.71 -30.20
N LYS A 4 -0.75 -35.18 -29.92
CA LYS A 4 -1.04 -33.75 -30.00
C LYS A 4 -0.15 -33.07 -28.94
N PRO A 5 0.71 -32.10 -29.30
CA PRO A 5 1.58 -31.46 -28.32
C PRO A 5 0.70 -30.81 -27.25
N PHE A 6 0.98 -31.11 -25.98
CA PHE A 6 0.28 -30.52 -24.85
C PHE A 6 0.40 -29.00 -24.97
N ASN A 7 -0.70 -28.35 -25.36
CA ASN A 7 -0.74 -26.92 -25.55
C ASN A 7 -1.28 -26.30 -24.26
N PRO A 8 -0.42 -25.68 -23.42
CA PRO A 8 -0.83 -25.14 -22.13
C PRO A 8 -1.85 -24.01 -22.29
N VAL A 9 -1.81 -23.28 -23.41
CA VAL A 9 -2.79 -22.23 -23.73
C VAL A 9 -4.15 -22.86 -24.03
N ALA A 10 -4.18 -23.97 -24.77
CA ALA A 10 -5.43 -24.67 -25.05
C ALA A 10 -6.03 -25.31 -23.79
N ALA A 11 -5.18 -25.87 -22.91
CA ALA A 11 -5.62 -26.40 -21.63
C ALA A 11 -6.14 -25.28 -20.70
N TRP A 12 -5.44 -24.14 -20.63
CA TRP A 12 -5.90 -22.97 -19.89
C TRP A 12 -7.21 -22.41 -20.46
N GLN A 13 -7.34 -22.36 -21.79
CA GLN A 13 -8.56 -21.92 -22.46
C GLN A 13 -9.74 -22.84 -22.15
N ASP A 14 -9.54 -24.16 -22.11
CA ASP A 14 -10.57 -25.13 -21.69
C ASP A 14 -10.98 -24.91 -20.23
N VAL A 15 -10.03 -24.61 -19.34
CA VAL A 15 -10.32 -24.24 -17.94
C VAL A 15 -11.15 -22.96 -17.85
N ILE A 16 -10.80 -21.92 -18.61
CA ILE A 16 -11.53 -20.66 -18.65
C ILE A 16 -12.94 -20.84 -19.23
N GLN A 17 -13.10 -21.64 -20.29
CA GLN A 17 -14.40 -21.92 -20.89
C GLN A 17 -15.32 -22.70 -19.93
N ARG A 18 -14.77 -23.68 -19.20
CA ARG A 18 -15.52 -24.38 -18.14
C ARG A 18 -15.91 -23.43 -17.03
N TRP A 19 -15.02 -22.52 -16.65
CA TRP A 19 -15.30 -21.52 -15.63
C TRP A 19 -16.38 -20.52 -16.08
N GLU A 20 -16.38 -20.08 -17.33
CA GLU A 20 -17.44 -19.23 -17.90
C GLU A 20 -18.81 -19.94 -17.89
N HIS A 21 -18.83 -21.25 -18.18
CA HIS A 21 -20.04 -22.05 -18.10
C HIS A 21 -20.53 -22.21 -16.65
N GLU A 22 -19.63 -22.49 -15.71
CA GLU A 22 -19.92 -22.59 -14.29
C GLU A 22 -20.38 -21.24 -13.71
N LEU A 23 -19.78 -20.13 -14.14
CA LEU A 23 -20.19 -18.78 -13.74
C LEU A 23 -21.56 -18.40 -14.29
N ASN A 24 -21.89 -18.80 -15.51
CA ASN A 24 -23.24 -18.63 -16.05
C ASN A 24 -24.28 -19.47 -15.28
N ALA A 25 -23.89 -20.65 -14.79
CA ALA A 25 -24.73 -21.45 -13.89
C ALA A 25 -24.85 -20.82 -12.49
N TRP A 26 -23.79 -20.19 -11.98
CA TRP A 26 -23.77 -19.51 -10.67
C TRP A 26 -24.55 -18.18 -10.68
N SER A 27 -24.57 -17.49 -11.83
CA SER A 27 -25.29 -16.24 -12.08
C SER A 27 -26.80 -16.33 -11.79
N GLY A 28 -27.40 -17.51 -12.00
CA GLY A 28 -28.83 -17.72 -11.81
C GLY A 28 -29.29 -18.00 -10.37
N GLN A 29 -28.40 -18.41 -9.45
CA GLN A 29 -28.81 -18.96 -8.14
C GLN A 29 -28.12 -18.34 -6.91
N PHE A 30 -26.96 -17.68 -7.04
CA PHE A 30 -26.14 -17.38 -5.86
C PHE A 30 -26.02 -15.90 -5.44
N THR A 31 -26.49 -14.95 -6.24
CA THR A 31 -26.31 -13.50 -5.99
C THR A 31 -27.03 -12.98 -4.73
N ASN A 32 -27.83 -13.81 -4.06
CA ASN A 32 -28.63 -13.45 -2.89
C ASN A 32 -28.40 -14.33 -1.66
N SER A 33 -27.37 -15.20 -1.66
CA SER A 33 -27.11 -16.13 -0.55
C SER A 33 -25.93 -15.67 0.30
N GLU A 34 -26.12 -15.60 1.61
CA GLU A 34 -25.05 -15.34 2.60
C GLU A 34 -23.92 -16.39 2.52
N GLU A 35 -24.24 -17.61 2.04
CA GLU A 35 -23.29 -18.70 1.86
C GLU A 35 -22.21 -18.38 0.81
N PHE A 36 -22.52 -17.63 -0.24
CA PHE A 36 -21.53 -17.19 -1.23
C PHE A 36 -20.48 -16.25 -0.59
N GLY A 37 -20.94 -15.30 0.23
CA GLY A 37 -20.06 -14.37 0.95
C GLY A 37 -19.13 -15.11 1.92
N ALA A 38 -19.65 -16.11 2.63
CA ALA A 38 -18.85 -16.96 3.51
C ALA A 38 -17.81 -17.78 2.74
N LEU A 39 -18.20 -18.38 1.60
CA LEU A 39 -17.32 -19.19 0.77
C LEU A 39 -16.21 -18.35 0.12
N ILE A 40 -16.55 -17.18 -0.43
CA ILE A 40 -15.55 -16.25 -0.97
C ILE A 40 -14.61 -15.77 0.13
N GLY A 41 -15.13 -15.42 1.31
CA GLY A 41 -14.30 -15.03 2.44
C GLY A 41 -13.32 -16.13 2.88
N GLN A 42 -13.76 -17.39 2.89
CA GLN A 42 -12.90 -18.54 3.18
C GLN A 42 -11.86 -18.78 2.08
N ALA A 43 -12.26 -18.70 0.81
CA ALA A 43 -11.35 -18.84 -0.33
C ALA A 43 -10.28 -17.73 -0.33
N THR A 44 -10.67 -16.47 -0.07
CA THR A 44 -9.72 -15.36 0.07
C THR A 44 -8.75 -15.59 1.21
N LYS A 45 -9.22 -16.06 2.38
CA LYS A 45 -8.34 -16.41 3.51
C LYS A 45 -7.35 -17.52 3.14
N ALA A 46 -7.80 -18.56 2.44
CA ALA A 46 -6.95 -19.64 1.97
C ALA A 46 -5.87 -19.14 0.99
N THR A 47 -6.23 -18.27 0.05
CA THR A 47 -5.29 -17.66 -0.90
C THR A 47 -4.26 -16.78 -0.19
N VAL A 48 -4.68 -15.94 0.75
CA VAL A 48 -3.77 -15.11 1.55
C VAL A 48 -2.83 -15.97 2.38
N TYR A 49 -3.33 -17.06 2.97
CA TYR A 49 -2.49 -18.02 3.70
C TYR A 49 -1.47 -18.71 2.79
N ALA A 50 -1.87 -19.12 1.58
CA ALA A 50 -0.97 -19.72 0.61
C ALA A 50 0.14 -18.74 0.17
N GLN A 51 -0.21 -17.48 -0.08
CA GLN A 51 0.75 -16.43 -0.38
C GLN A 51 1.75 -16.23 0.78
N LYS A 52 1.26 -16.20 2.02
CA LYS A 52 2.11 -16.10 3.21
C LYS A 52 3.06 -17.29 3.35
N ALA A 53 2.56 -18.52 3.18
CA ALA A 53 3.38 -19.72 3.25
C ALA A 53 4.48 -19.76 2.18
N MET A 54 4.18 -19.31 0.95
CA MET A 54 5.19 -19.16 -0.10
C MET A 54 6.24 -18.09 0.23
N ALA A 55 5.81 -16.97 0.83
CA ALA A 55 6.73 -15.92 1.27
C ALA A 55 7.67 -16.43 2.38
N GLU A 56 7.14 -17.17 3.36
CA GLU A 56 7.94 -17.78 4.43
C GLU A 56 8.95 -18.82 3.89
N GLN A 57 8.54 -19.62 2.90
CA GLN A 57 9.41 -20.61 2.26
C GLN A 57 10.53 -19.96 1.45
N THR A 58 10.21 -18.94 0.65
CA THR A 58 11.21 -18.18 -0.11
C THR A 58 12.16 -17.45 0.83
N GLU A 59 11.67 -16.90 1.94
CA GLU A 59 12.51 -16.29 2.98
C GLU A 59 13.43 -17.31 3.64
N ALA A 60 12.96 -18.51 3.95
CA ALA A 60 13.79 -19.58 4.51
C ALA A 60 14.92 -20.01 3.55
N VAL A 61 14.63 -20.06 2.24
CA VAL A 61 15.63 -20.33 1.20
C VAL A 61 16.64 -19.18 1.08
N LEU A 62 16.19 -17.92 1.12
CA LEU A 62 17.08 -16.77 1.08
C LEU A 62 18.00 -16.73 2.30
N ARG A 63 17.46 -16.99 3.50
CA ARG A 63 18.26 -17.10 4.72
C ARG A 63 19.27 -18.24 4.66
N SER A 64 18.93 -19.40 4.11
CA SER A 64 19.88 -20.52 3.98
C SER A 64 21.02 -20.20 3.01
N LEU A 65 20.79 -19.30 2.05
CA LEU A 65 21.80 -18.79 1.12
C LEU A 65 22.53 -17.55 1.64
N ASN A 66 22.29 -17.12 2.89
CA ASN A 66 22.78 -15.85 3.45
C ASN A 66 22.40 -14.61 2.59
N LEU A 67 21.32 -14.70 1.82
CA LEU A 67 20.79 -13.59 1.05
C LEU A 67 19.75 -12.83 1.89
N PRO A 68 19.80 -11.49 1.94
CA PRO A 68 18.83 -10.70 2.68
C PRO A 68 17.44 -10.87 2.06
N SER A 69 16.45 -11.13 2.90
CA SER A 69 15.05 -11.19 2.46
C SER A 69 14.46 -9.80 2.28
N LYS A 70 13.35 -9.71 1.53
CA LYS A 70 12.60 -8.44 1.38
C LYS A 70 12.20 -7.85 2.74
N SER A 71 11.70 -8.68 3.65
CA SER A 71 11.33 -8.25 5.01
C SER A 71 12.49 -7.64 5.78
N GLN A 72 13.70 -8.19 5.65
CA GLN A 72 14.90 -7.65 6.28
C GLN A 72 15.32 -6.31 5.66
N ILE A 73 15.15 -6.13 4.35
CA ILE A 73 15.41 -4.84 3.68
C ILE A 73 14.43 -3.78 4.18
N ASP A 74 13.15 -4.15 4.34
CA ASP A 74 12.12 -3.24 4.84
C ASP A 74 12.43 -2.82 6.30
N GLU A 75 12.84 -3.76 7.16
CA GLU A 75 13.25 -3.48 8.55
C GLU A 75 14.50 -2.57 8.62
N ILE A 76 15.49 -2.81 7.76
CA ILE A 76 16.68 -1.94 7.67
C ILE A 76 16.28 -0.54 7.20
N SER A 77 15.35 -0.43 6.24
CA SER A 77 14.88 0.85 5.72
C SER A 77 14.14 1.66 6.78
N GLU A 78 13.32 1.01 7.61
CA GLU A 78 12.64 1.65 8.73
C GLU A 78 13.64 2.16 9.78
N ARG A 79 14.63 1.34 10.14
CA ARG A 79 15.71 1.77 11.05
C ARG A 79 16.52 2.92 10.47
N LEU A 80 16.78 2.91 9.17
CA LEU A 80 17.48 3.99 8.48
C LEU A 80 16.68 5.30 8.56
N ALA A 81 15.37 5.26 8.33
CA ALA A 81 14.50 6.43 8.44
C ALA A 81 14.49 7.03 9.85
N VAL A 82 14.47 6.19 10.90
CA VAL A 82 14.58 6.65 12.29
C VAL A 82 15.93 7.32 12.56
N ILE A 83 17.02 6.77 12.02
CA ILE A 83 18.35 7.37 12.13
C ILE A 83 18.40 8.72 11.41
N GLU A 84 17.80 8.82 10.22
CA GLU A 84 17.70 10.08 9.47
C GLU A 84 16.93 11.16 10.25
N ASP A 85 15.84 10.78 10.91
CA ASP A 85 15.06 11.70 11.75
C ASP A 85 15.86 12.18 12.97
N HIS A 86 16.54 11.28 13.67
CA HIS A 86 17.44 11.66 14.76
C HIS A 86 18.58 12.57 14.30
N ILE A 87 19.14 12.33 13.11
CA ILE A 87 20.16 13.23 12.53
C ILE A 87 19.57 14.60 12.22
N ALA A 88 18.34 14.66 11.68
CA ALA A 88 17.64 15.92 11.43
C ALA A 88 17.39 16.68 12.74
N GLN A 89 16.95 15.99 13.79
CA GLN A 89 16.75 16.56 15.11
C GLN A 89 18.06 17.11 15.71
N ILE A 90 19.14 16.34 15.66
CA ILE A 90 20.45 16.77 16.15
C ILE A 90 20.96 17.99 15.37
N ARG A 91 20.73 18.07 14.06
CA ARG A 91 21.08 19.26 13.26
C ARG A 91 20.29 20.50 13.68
N LEU A 92 19.01 20.34 14.03
CA LEU A 92 18.18 21.43 14.55
C LEU A 92 18.66 21.89 15.94
N GLU A 93 19.05 20.95 16.81
CA GLU A 93 19.56 21.23 18.16
C GLU A 93 20.98 21.83 18.15
N MET A 94 21.85 21.41 17.23
CA MET A 94 23.21 21.95 17.07
C MET A 94 23.27 23.31 16.36
N GLY A 95 22.12 23.88 16.00
CA GLY A 95 22.06 25.27 15.58
C GLY A 95 22.58 25.53 14.16
N GLU A 96 22.31 24.66 13.18
CA GLU A 96 22.17 25.14 11.79
C GLU A 96 20.90 26.00 11.67
N GLY A 97 20.92 27.18 12.30
CA GLY A 97 21.29 28.41 11.60
C GLY A 97 20.60 28.73 10.27
N THR A 98 19.51 28.06 9.90
CA THR A 98 18.60 28.60 8.90
C THR A 98 17.81 29.69 9.58
N ARG A 99 18.36 30.91 9.47
CA ARG A 99 17.68 32.19 9.64
C ARG A 99 16.19 31.96 9.49
N LYS A 100 15.48 32.00 10.61
CA LYS A 100 14.04 32.24 10.60
C LYS A 100 13.92 33.53 9.80
N ALA A 101 13.56 33.41 8.52
CA ALA A 101 13.18 34.58 7.75
C ALA A 101 12.09 35.19 8.60
N SER A 102 12.38 36.36 9.17
CA SER A 102 11.41 37.18 9.85
C SER A 102 10.34 37.46 8.81
N GLY A 103 9.33 36.59 8.75
CA GLY A 103 8.13 36.81 8.00
C GLY A 103 7.59 38.11 8.55
N GLY A 104 7.84 39.20 7.81
CA GLY A 104 7.40 40.51 8.19
C GLY A 104 5.89 40.44 8.35
N GLU A 105 5.44 40.68 9.58
CA GLU A 105 4.01 40.76 9.88
C GLU A 105 3.37 41.72 8.87
N PRO A 106 2.31 41.30 8.14
CA PRO A 106 1.73 42.12 7.11
C PRO A 106 1.25 43.43 7.73
N LYS A 107 1.82 44.57 7.27
CA LYS A 107 1.45 45.91 7.75
C LYS A 107 -0.06 46.08 7.66
N ARG A 108 -0.72 46.29 8.80
CA ARG A 108 -2.16 46.57 8.88
C ARG A 108 -2.49 47.75 7.97
N THR A 109 -3.26 47.49 6.91
CA THR A 109 -3.72 48.50 5.93
C THR A 109 -4.99 49.24 6.38
N ARG A 110 -5.48 48.96 7.59
CA ARG A 110 -6.71 49.59 8.09
C ARG A 110 -6.38 50.95 8.71
N LYS A 111 -6.62 52.02 7.95
CA LYS A 111 -6.69 53.38 8.49
C LYS A 111 -7.81 53.45 9.54
N PRO A 112 -7.60 54.08 10.71
CA PRO A 112 -8.67 54.35 11.65
C PRO A 112 -9.75 55.22 10.98
N PRO A 113 -11.04 55.04 11.29
CA PRO A 113 -12.07 55.98 10.87
C PRO A 113 -11.72 57.37 11.41
N ALA A 114 -11.79 58.38 10.55
CA ALA A 114 -11.58 59.76 10.96
C ALA A 114 -12.69 60.18 11.93
N ASP A 115 -12.31 60.75 13.08
CA ASP A 115 -13.26 61.30 14.04
C ASP A 115 -14.20 62.30 13.35
N PRO A 116 -15.52 62.22 13.61
CA PRO A 116 -16.44 63.23 13.15
C PRO A 116 -16.10 64.54 13.86
N LYS A 117 -15.78 65.56 13.05
CA LYS A 117 -15.60 66.93 13.51
C LYS A 117 -16.81 67.31 14.37
N ALA A 118 -16.54 67.70 15.61
CA ALA A 118 -17.47 68.45 16.42
C ALA A 118 -17.66 69.82 15.73
N ASP A 119 -18.86 70.04 15.21
CA ASP A 119 -19.39 71.38 14.99
C ASP A 119 -19.80 71.92 16.38
N GLU A 120 -19.03 72.88 16.92
CA GLU A 120 -19.53 73.99 17.76
C GLU A 120 -18.51 75.13 17.82
#